data_AF-A0A8T3UZT1-F1
#
_entry.id   AF-A0A8T3UZT1-F1
#
_cell.length_a   1.000
_cell.length_b   1.000
_cell.length_c   1.000
_cell.angle_alpha   90.00
_cell.angle_beta   90.00
_cell.angle_gamma   90.00
#
_symmetry.space_group_name_H-M   'P 1'
#
loop_
_entity.id
_entity.type
_entity.pdbx_description
1 polymer ?
#
loop_
_entity_poly.entity_id
_entity_poly.type
_entity_poly.pdbx_seq_one_letter_code
_entity_poly.pdbx_strand_id
1 'polypeptide(L)'
;MNGEIDLELYTISMIRLNNALEKLETSQNNDDIKEMFKESCRDFEELYKDIISDLNGEEIQFNDYYLFFENGKQVFPQYIDTLKKIENEEIKEYIDSLINVFANLNKISKSFPSQQDMVK
;
A
#
# COMPACT_ATOMS: atom_id res chain seq x y z
N MET A 1 -16.17 -9.08 1.57
CA MET A 1 -15.20 -10.17 1.73
C MET A 1 -15.05 -10.44 3.22
N ASN A 2 -14.71 -11.66 3.61
CA ASN A 2 -14.67 -12.08 5.01
C ASN A 2 -13.33 -11.67 5.64
N GLY A 3 -13.24 -10.48 6.24
CA GLY A 3 -12.27 -10.12 7.29
C GLY A 3 -10.79 -10.51 7.09
N GLU A 4 -10.34 -10.71 5.86
CA GLU A 4 -8.98 -11.13 5.50
C GLU A 4 -8.45 -10.14 4.48
N ILE A 5 -7.19 -9.73 4.65
CA ILE A 5 -6.49 -8.88 3.69
C ILE A 5 -6.42 -9.61 2.34
N ASP A 6 -6.78 -8.93 1.26
CA ASP A 6 -6.50 -9.42 -0.09
C ASP A 6 -4.99 -9.34 -0.38
N LEU A 7 -4.25 -10.35 0.09
CA LEU A 7 -2.81 -10.46 -0.09
C LEU A 7 -2.43 -10.70 -1.56
N GLU A 8 -3.33 -11.26 -2.36
CA GLU A 8 -3.12 -11.45 -3.79
C GLU A 8 -3.11 -10.09 -4.50
N LEU A 9 -4.14 -9.27 -4.28
CA LEU A 9 -4.21 -7.91 -4.80
C LEU A 9 -3.01 -7.10 -4.32
N TYR A 10 -2.69 -7.11 -3.02
CA TYR A 10 -1.51 -6.43 -2.49
C TYR A 10 -0.22 -6.85 -3.22
N THR A 11 0.00 -8.16 -3.40
CA THR A 11 1.21 -8.68 -4.04
C THR A 11 1.29 -8.24 -5.50
N ILE A 12 0.19 -8.33 -6.24
CA ILE A 12 0.13 -7.93 -7.65
C ILE A 12 0.40 -6.43 -7.78
N SER A 13 -0.22 -5.59 -6.95
CA SER A 13 -0.08 -4.14 -7.00
C SER A 13 1.33 -3.68 -6.60
N MET A 14 1.96 -4.37 -5.64
CA MET A 14 3.37 -4.16 -5.26
C MET A 14 4.33 -4.52 -6.39
N ILE A 15 4.13 -5.68 -7.05
CA ILE A 15 4.93 -6.07 -8.21
C ILE A 15 4.79 -5.04 -9.33
N ARG A 16 3.56 -4.61 -9.63
CA ARG A 16 3.30 -3.58 -10.65
C ARG A 16 3.99 -2.27 -10.30
N LEU A 17 3.90 -1.82 -9.04
CA LEU A 17 4.55 -0.59 -8.59
C LEU A 17 6.07 -0.67 -8.71
N ASN A 18 6.68 -1.79 -8.27
CA ASN A 18 8.13 -1.99 -8.36
C ASN A 18 8.61 -1.99 -9.82
N ASN A 19 7.88 -2.66 -10.71
CA ASN A 19 8.20 -2.65 -12.13
C ASN A 19 8.05 -1.24 -12.73
N ALA A 20 7.08 -0.44 -12.27
CA ALA A 20 6.92 0.94 -12.73
C ALA A 20 8.09 1.82 -12.27
N LEU A 21 8.55 1.64 -11.03
CA LEU A 21 9.73 2.31 -10.48
C LEU A 21 11.00 1.95 -11.25
N GLU A 22 11.24 0.67 -11.53
CA GLU A 22 12.39 0.22 -12.33
C GLU A 22 12.35 0.78 -13.77
N LYS A 23 11.15 0.81 -14.38
CA LYS A 23 10.97 1.38 -15.72
C LYS A 23 11.20 2.90 -15.75
N LEU A 24 10.83 3.63 -14.70
CA LEU A 24 11.13 5.06 -14.58
C LEU A 24 12.64 5.35 -14.61
N GLU A 25 13.45 4.46 -14.03
CA GLU A 25 14.90 4.62 -14.01
C GLU A 25 15.55 4.27 -15.36
N THR A 26 14.90 3.45 -16.19
CA THR A 26 15.52 2.79 -17.36
C THR A 26 14.92 3.16 -18.71
N SER A 27 13.72 3.77 -18.76
CA SER A 27 12.93 3.93 -19.99
C SER A 27 12.46 5.37 -20.25
N GLN A 28 12.21 5.69 -21.52
CA GLN A 28 11.55 6.93 -21.97
C GLN A 28 10.06 6.76 -22.34
N ASN A 29 9.48 5.55 -22.23
CA ASN A 29 8.05 5.35 -22.51
C ASN A 29 7.19 5.70 -21.29
N ASN A 30 6.65 6.91 -21.28
CA ASN A 30 5.85 7.43 -20.16
C ASN A 30 4.43 6.84 -20.09
N ASP A 31 3.83 6.40 -21.20
CA ASP A 31 2.43 5.94 -21.22
C ASP A 31 2.23 4.63 -20.46
N ASP A 32 3.11 3.65 -20.70
CA ASP A 32 3.07 2.36 -20.00
C ASP A 32 3.31 2.56 -18.49
N ILE A 33 4.28 3.41 -18.15
CA ILE A 33 4.62 3.74 -16.76
C ILE A 33 3.41 4.40 -16.08
N LYS A 34 2.77 5.35 -16.75
CA LYS A 34 1.60 6.05 -16.24
C LYS A 34 0.45 5.10 -15.95
N GLU A 35 0.13 4.18 -16.86
CA GLU A 35 -0.93 3.21 -16.62
C GLU A 35 -0.57 2.28 -15.45
N MET A 36 0.70 1.87 -15.32
CA MET A 36 1.13 1.06 -14.17
C MET A 36 0.97 1.78 -12.83
N PHE A 37 1.33 3.07 -12.76
CA PHE A 37 1.11 3.90 -11.57
C PHE A 37 -0.38 4.04 -11.23
N LYS A 38 -1.20 4.31 -12.24
CA LYS A 38 -2.65 4.45 -12.10
C LYS A 38 -3.32 3.17 -11.61
N GLU A 39 -2.99 2.02 -12.19
CA GLU A 39 -3.51 0.71 -11.76
C GLU A 39 -3.08 0.38 -10.32
N SER A 40 -1.78 0.53 -10.00
CA SER A 40 -1.30 0.32 -8.63
C SER A 40 -2.00 1.27 -7.64
N CYS A 41 -2.17 2.54 -8.00
CA CYS A 41 -2.88 3.52 -7.17
C CYS A 41 -4.30 3.08 -6.87
N ARG A 42 -5.06 2.67 -7.90
CA ARG A 42 -6.43 2.18 -7.73
C ARG A 42 -6.49 0.98 -6.79
N ASP A 43 -5.63 0.00 -7.00
CA ASP A 43 -5.64 -1.22 -6.19
C ASP A 43 -5.28 -0.93 -4.73
N PHE A 44 -4.27 -0.08 -4.47
CA PHE A 44 -3.91 0.31 -3.11
C PHE A 44 -5.00 1.13 -2.42
N GLU A 45 -5.72 1.98 -3.14
CA GLU A 45 -6.89 2.68 -2.60
C GLU A 45 -8.03 1.72 -2.24
N GLU A 46 -8.25 0.69 -3.06
CA GLU A 46 -9.25 -0.36 -2.82
C GLU A 46 -8.86 -1.19 -1.58
N LEU A 47 -7.64 -1.71 -1.55
CA LEU A 47 -7.05 -2.40 -0.39
C LEU A 47 -7.18 -1.58 0.89
N TYR A 48 -6.84 -0.29 0.83
CA TYR A 48 -6.93 0.59 1.99
C TYR A 48 -8.37 0.75 2.49
N LYS A 49 -9.34 0.90 1.57
CA LYS A 49 -10.76 1.02 1.94
C LYS A 49 -11.27 -0.28 2.57
N ASP A 50 -10.89 -1.42 2.02
CA ASP A 50 -11.29 -2.73 2.55
C ASP A 50 -10.71 -2.94 3.95
N ILE A 51 -9.41 -2.70 4.14
CA ILE A 51 -8.75 -2.74 5.45
C ILE A 51 -9.47 -1.83 6.45
N ILE A 52 -9.78 -0.59 6.08
CA ILE A 52 -10.49 0.35 6.98
C ILE A 52 -11.90 -0.13 7.29
N SER A 53 -12.61 -0.69 6.31
CA SER A 53 -13.94 -1.25 6.51
C SER A 53 -13.89 -2.40 7.51
N ASP A 54 -12.95 -3.32 7.34
CA ASP A 54 -12.79 -4.50 8.20
C ASP A 54 -12.37 -4.12 9.62
N LEU A 55 -11.41 -3.20 9.77
CA LEU A 55 -10.93 -2.72 11.08
C LEU A 55 -11.97 -1.88 11.84
N ASN A 56 -13.01 -1.39 11.19
CA ASN A 56 -14.14 -0.70 11.83
C ASN A 56 -15.36 -1.62 12.02
N GLY A 57 -15.27 -2.89 11.62
CA GLY A 57 -16.33 -3.87 11.77
C GLY A 57 -16.54 -4.32 13.22
N GLU A 58 -17.67 -4.98 13.49
CA GLU A 58 -18.03 -5.48 14.82
C GLU A 58 -17.19 -6.69 15.24
N GLU A 59 -16.71 -7.50 14.28
CA GLU A 59 -15.87 -8.69 14.51
C GLU A 59 -14.54 -8.55 13.77
N ILE A 60 -13.53 -8.03 14.46
CA ILE A 60 -12.19 -7.84 13.88
C ILE A 60 -11.31 -9.06 14.19
N GLN A 61 -10.89 -9.79 13.16
CA GLN A 61 -9.87 -10.83 13.29
C GLN A 61 -8.46 -10.22 13.26
N PHE A 62 -8.05 -9.57 14.34
CA PHE A 62 -6.77 -8.85 14.41
C PHE A 62 -5.55 -9.72 14.02
N ASN A 63 -5.62 -11.05 14.25
CA ASN A 63 -4.55 -11.99 13.89
C ASN A 63 -4.26 -12.02 12.39
N ASP A 64 -5.27 -11.83 11.55
CA ASP A 64 -5.16 -11.93 10.10
C ASP A 64 -4.39 -10.74 9.51
N TYR A 65 -4.37 -9.61 10.23
CA TYR A 65 -3.69 -8.39 9.81
C TYR A 65 -2.33 -8.19 10.49
N TYR A 66 -2.02 -8.95 11.55
CA TYR A 66 -0.82 -8.74 12.36
C TYR A 66 0.47 -8.81 11.53
N LEU A 67 0.67 -9.90 10.77
CA LEU A 67 1.88 -10.08 9.96
C LEU A 67 2.02 -9.01 8.88
N PHE A 68 0.91 -8.63 8.26
CA PHE A 68 0.88 -7.56 7.26
C PHE A 68 1.33 -6.23 7.86
N PHE A 69 0.75 -5.83 8.98
CA PHE A 69 1.07 -4.54 9.59
C PHE A 69 2.45 -4.51 10.24
N GLU A 70 2.93 -5.61 10.82
CA GLU A 70 4.32 -5.74 11.30
C GLU A 70 5.33 -5.54 10.17
N ASN A 71 5.10 -6.19 9.03
CA ASN A 71 5.92 -5.97 7.83
C ASN A 71 5.80 -4.53 7.32
N GLY A 72 4.56 -4.01 7.28
CA GLY A 72 4.23 -2.66 6.85
C GLY A 72 4.95 -1.56 7.63
N LYS A 73 5.21 -1.74 8.94
CA LYS A 73 6.01 -0.81 9.77
C LYS A 73 7.39 -0.54 9.17
N GLN A 74 7.98 -1.54 8.52
CA GLN A 74 9.30 -1.45 7.90
C GLN A 74 9.21 -1.00 6.45
N VAL A 75 8.23 -1.52 5.70
CA VAL A 75 8.16 -1.38 4.25
C VAL A 75 7.49 -0.08 3.80
N PHE A 76 6.35 0.31 4.38
CA PHE A 76 5.61 1.50 3.93
C PHE A 76 6.40 2.80 4.00
N PRO A 77 7.21 3.08 5.05
CA PRO A 77 8.07 4.27 5.06
C PRO A 77 9.04 4.33 3.88
N GLN A 78 9.61 3.18 3.47
CA GLN A 78 10.57 3.12 2.37
C GLN A 78 9.90 3.49 1.04
N TYR A 79 8.68 3.01 0.80
CA TYR A 79 7.91 3.39 -0.39
C TYR A 79 7.56 4.87 -0.42
N ILE A 80 7.15 5.45 0.72
CA ILE A 80 6.90 6.89 0.82
C ILE A 80 8.15 7.68 0.44
N ASP A 81 9.32 7.30 0.97
CA ASP A 81 10.57 8.00 0.71
C ASP A 81 11.04 7.83 -0.74
N THR A 82 10.80 6.68 -1.36
CA THR A 82 11.08 6.44 -2.79
C THR A 82 10.17 7.28 -3.67
N LEU A 83 8.85 7.27 -3.41
CA LEU A 83 7.86 8.01 -4.20
C LEU A 83 8.12 9.52 -4.16
N LYS A 84 8.51 10.07 -3.00
CA LYS A 84 8.85 11.50 -2.84
C LYS A 84 10.04 11.97 -3.66
N LYS A 85 10.91 11.07 -4.12
CA LYS A 85 12.08 11.41 -4.95
C LYS A 85 11.76 11.45 -6.44
N ILE A 86 10.57 11.03 -6.83
CA ILE A 86 10.17 10.97 -8.24
C ILE A 86 9.69 12.36 -8.66
N GLU A 87 10.44 13.00 -9.54
CA GLU A 87 10.09 14.27 -10.14
C GLU A 87 9.50 14.03 -11.53
N ASN A 88 8.22 13.65 -11.60
CA ASN A 88 7.51 13.45 -12.87
C ASN A 88 6.07 14.01 -12.78
N GLU A 89 5.83 15.13 -13.46
CA GLU A 89 4.54 15.84 -13.43
C GLU A 89 3.41 15.05 -14.10
N GLU A 90 3.70 14.15 -15.04
CA GLU A 90 2.66 13.40 -15.77
C GLU A 90 1.98 12.31 -14.92
N ILE A 91 2.66 11.87 -13.87
CA ILE A 91 2.21 10.82 -12.94
C ILE A 91 2.09 11.32 -11.49
N LYS A 92 2.28 12.61 -11.27
CA LYS A 92 2.31 13.23 -9.93
C LYS A 92 1.05 12.99 -9.12
N GLU A 93 -0.12 13.03 -9.75
CA GLU A 93 -1.39 12.75 -9.06
C GLU A 93 -1.43 11.32 -8.48
N TYR A 94 -0.89 10.33 -9.20
CA TYR A 94 -0.83 8.94 -8.74
C TYR A 94 0.24 8.77 -7.67
N ILE A 95 1.39 9.45 -7.80
CA ILE A 95 2.44 9.48 -6.77
C ILE A 95 1.88 10.04 -5.46
N ASP A 96 1.19 11.18 -5.51
CA ASP A 96 0.62 11.83 -4.33
C ASP A 96 -0.45 10.94 -3.67
N SER A 97 -1.29 10.28 -4.46
CA SER A 97 -2.29 9.36 -3.92
C SER A 97 -1.64 8.12 -3.28
N LEU A 98 -0.65 7.49 -3.93
CA LEU A 98 0.11 6.38 -3.36
C LEU A 98 0.80 6.77 -2.05
N ILE A 99 1.44 7.96 -2.00
CA ILE A 99 2.05 8.49 -0.78
C ILE A 99 1.00 8.61 0.34
N ASN A 100 -0.19 9.12 0.03
CA ASN A 100 -1.27 9.24 1.00
C ASN A 100 -1.75 7.87 1.51
N VAL A 101 -1.92 6.90 0.62
CA VAL A 101 -2.31 5.54 1.00
C VAL A 101 -1.24 4.91 1.89
N PHE A 102 0.03 4.89 1.48
CA PHE A 102 1.12 4.33 2.28
C PHE A 102 1.29 5.07 3.61
N ALA A 103 1.09 6.39 3.66
CA ALA A 103 1.14 7.15 4.90
C ALA A 103 0.02 6.74 5.86
N ASN A 104 -1.19 6.49 5.36
CA ASN A 104 -2.31 6.02 6.18
C ASN A 104 -2.11 4.58 6.65
N LEU A 105 -1.66 3.68 5.77
CA LEU A 105 -1.30 2.31 6.14
C LEU A 105 -0.19 2.28 7.19
N ASN A 106 0.84 3.12 7.06
CA ASN A 106 1.91 3.26 8.05
C ASN A 106 1.40 3.77 9.40
N LYS A 107 0.44 4.70 9.42
CA LYS A 107 -0.20 5.15 10.67
C LYS A 107 -0.92 3.99 11.35
N ILE A 108 -1.72 3.23 10.60
CA ILE A 108 -2.43 2.05 11.11
C ILE A 108 -1.43 1.04 11.65
N SER A 109 -0.42 0.68 10.86
CA SER A 109 0.67 -0.21 11.25
C SER A 109 1.26 0.18 12.61
N LYS A 110 1.60 1.46 12.82
CA LYS A 110 2.19 1.93 14.07
C LYS A 110 1.25 1.85 15.28
N SER A 111 -0.05 2.02 15.06
CA SER A 111 -1.07 1.90 16.11
C SER A 111 -1.61 0.47 16.27
N PHE A 112 -1.26 -0.45 15.38
CA PHE A 112 -1.82 -1.80 15.39
C PHE A 112 -1.32 -2.57 16.62
N PRO A 113 -2.20 -3.29 17.35
CA PRO A 113 -1.83 -4.04 18.55
C PRO A 113 -0.67 -5.00 18.28
N SER A 114 0.23 -5.14 19.26
CA SER A 114 1.26 -6.18 19.16
C SER A 114 0.63 -7.55 19.42
N GLN A 115 1.30 -8.63 18.97
CA GLN A 115 0.82 -9.99 19.20
C GLN A 115 0.58 -10.31 20.68
N GLN A 116 1.28 -9.63 21.59
CA GLN A 116 1.11 -9.80 23.05
C GLN A 116 -0.15 -9.11 23.60
N ASP A 117 -0.66 -8.09 22.90
CA ASP A 117 -1.87 -7.34 23.28
C ASP A 117 -3.15 -8.05 22.85
N MET A 118 -3.04 -9.01 21.92
CA MET A 118 -4.17 -9.73 21.30
C MET A 118 -4.51 -11.07 21.98
N VAL A 119 -3.74 -11.45 23.02
CA VAL A 119 -3.88 -12.73 23.76
C VAL A 119 -4.39 -12.50 25.21
N LYS A 120 -4.78 -11.27 25.56
CA LYS A 120 -5.37 -10.93 26.87
C LYS A 120 -6.87 -10.73 26.76
#